data_AF-A0A7Z9YBC3-F1
#
_entry.id   AF-A0A7Z9YBC3-F1
#
_cell.length_a   1.000
_cell.length_b   1.000
_cell.length_c   1.000
_cell.angle_alpha   90.00
_cell.angle_beta   90.00
_cell.angle_gamma   90.00
#
_symmetry.space_group_name_H-M   'P 1'
#
loop_
_entity.id
_entity.type
_entity.pdbx_description
1 polymer ?
#
loop_
_entity_poly.entity_id
_entity_poly.type
_entity_poly.pdbx_seq_one_letter_code
_entity_poly.pdbx_strand_id
1 'polypeptide(L)'
;MNLFSMYVLETVRGLSINNLELRVPFLDHLKLAFPLPLEFRNIGGVLFLDNAFIWQDGRIKTHYFDQGWPVLDDVKLNFGFGFRTNILFFIIGLDIAWPTDLDKVGSLHINLALGPDF
;
A
#
# COMPACT_ATOMS: atom_id res chain seq x y z
N MET A 1 -19.75 12.73 -0.98
CA MET A 1 -19.37 12.18 0.34
C MET A 1 -20.56 11.36 0.81
N ASN A 2 -20.50 10.03 0.66
CA ASN A 2 -21.67 9.14 0.79
C ASN A 2 -21.98 8.81 2.26
N LEU A 3 -23.28 8.74 2.59
CA LEU A 3 -23.84 8.42 3.91
C LEU A 3 -23.30 7.11 4.53
N PHE A 4 -22.88 6.16 3.69
CA PHE A 4 -22.24 4.91 4.12
C PHE A 4 -20.91 5.15 4.85
N SER A 5 -20.17 6.21 4.50
CA SER A 5 -18.90 6.58 5.14
C SER A 5 -19.11 7.26 6.49
N MET A 6 -20.29 7.84 6.76
CA MET A 6 -20.58 8.55 8.00
C MET A 6 -21.02 7.56 9.11
N TYR A 7 -21.78 6.52 8.77
CA TYR A 7 -22.22 5.48 9.71
C TYR A 7 -21.07 4.61 10.25
N VAL A 8 -20.04 4.35 9.43
CA VAL A 8 -18.87 3.58 9.87
C VAL A 8 -18.06 4.35 10.93
N LEU A 9 -18.04 5.70 10.87
CA LEU A 9 -17.26 6.51 11.81
C LEU A 9 -17.92 6.68 13.19
N GLU A 10 -19.25 6.62 13.29
CA GLU A 10 -19.95 6.75 14.58
C GLU A 10 -19.84 5.51 15.48
N THR A 11 -19.40 4.36 14.94
CA THR A 11 -19.45 3.06 15.65
C THR A 11 -18.07 2.44 15.92
N VAL A 12 -17.00 3.01 15.36
CA VAL A 12 -15.63 2.49 15.48
C VAL A 12 -14.96 3.05 16.74
N ARG A 13 -14.53 2.15 17.65
CA ARG A 13 -13.81 2.54 18.88
C ARG A 13 -12.29 2.63 18.69
N GLY A 14 -11.74 2.02 17.65
CA GLY A 14 -10.34 2.22 17.28
C GLY A 14 -9.94 1.61 15.94
N LEU A 15 -8.89 2.18 15.38
CA LEU A 15 -8.30 1.85 14.08
C LEU A 15 -6.78 1.77 14.28
N SER A 16 -6.15 0.73 13.75
CA SER A 16 -4.70 0.62 13.65
C SER A 16 -4.33 0.35 12.21
N ILE A 17 -3.34 1.09 11.73
CA ILE A 17 -2.74 0.93 10.41
C ILE A 17 -1.25 0.76 10.65
N ASN A 18 -0.67 -0.27 10.06
CA ASN A 18 0.76 -0.56 10.13
C ASN A 18 1.29 -0.71 8.71
N ASN A 19 2.51 -0.27 8.48
CA ASN A 19 3.21 -0.39 7.21
C ASN A 19 4.65 -0.83 7.49
N LEU A 20 5.04 -1.96 6.92
CA LEU A 20 6.39 -2.45 6.92
C LEU A 20 6.98 -2.25 5.53
N GLU A 21 8.09 -1.52 5.45
CA GLU A 21 8.76 -1.23 4.20
C GLU A 21 10.22 -1.69 4.21
N LEU A 22 10.62 -2.37 3.14
CA LEU A 22 12.01 -2.65 2.81
C LEU A 22 12.41 -1.77 1.62
N ARG A 23 13.26 -0.78 1.88
CA ARG A 23 13.76 0.14 0.85
C ARG A 23 15.13 -0.31 0.36
N VAL A 24 15.31 -0.35 -0.96
CA VAL A 24 16.54 -0.79 -1.63
C VAL A 24 16.89 0.16 -2.78
N PRO A 25 18.18 0.36 -3.09
CA PRO A 25 18.55 0.97 -4.36
C PRO A 25 18.10 0.03 -5.49
N PHE A 26 17.38 0.55 -6.48
CA PHE A 26 16.86 -0.25 -7.59
C PHE A 26 17.58 0.03 -8.90
N LEU A 27 17.67 1.31 -9.30
CA LEU A 27 18.32 1.70 -10.55
C LEU A 27 18.97 3.08 -10.43
N ASP A 28 20.28 3.15 -10.67
CA ASP A 28 21.03 4.40 -10.49
C ASP A 28 20.73 5.44 -11.56
N HIS A 29 20.51 5.01 -12.81
CA HIS A 29 20.34 5.92 -13.93
C HIS A 29 19.48 5.32 -15.05
N LEU A 30 18.43 6.04 -15.43
CA LEU A 30 17.58 5.74 -16.58
C LEU A 30 17.45 6.98 -17.45
N LYS A 31 17.82 6.84 -18.73
CA LYS A 31 17.72 7.91 -19.72
C LYS A 31 16.73 7.51 -20.81
N LEU A 32 15.66 8.27 -20.94
CA LEU A 32 14.67 8.12 -22.01
C LEU A 32 14.91 9.20 -23.06
N ALA A 33 15.05 8.81 -24.32
CA ALA A 33 15.32 9.75 -25.42
C ALA A 33 14.05 10.29 -26.09
N PHE A 34 12.91 9.60 -25.97
CA PHE A 34 11.64 9.90 -26.63
C PHE A 34 10.46 9.54 -25.70
N PRO A 35 9.34 10.28 -25.70
CA PRO A 35 9.01 11.48 -26.50
C PRO A 35 9.62 12.80 -26.00
N LEU A 36 10.14 12.82 -24.77
CA LEU A 36 10.87 13.94 -24.19
C LEU A 36 12.15 13.39 -23.54
N PRO A 37 13.33 14.02 -23.70
CA PRO A 37 14.54 13.61 -23.01
C PRO A 37 14.34 13.73 -21.49
N LEU A 38 14.20 12.59 -20.81
CA LEU A 38 14.05 12.51 -19.37
C LEU A 38 15.18 11.69 -18.78
N GLU A 39 15.75 12.20 -17.70
CA GLU A 39 16.80 11.55 -16.94
C GLU A 39 16.29 11.33 -15.52
N PHE A 40 16.24 10.05 -15.13
CA PHE A 40 15.90 9.63 -13.78
C PHE A 40 17.16 9.10 -13.13
N ARG A 41 17.42 9.53 -11.91
CA ARG A 41 18.59 9.13 -11.12
C ARG A 41 18.16 8.65 -9.76
N ASN A 42 18.94 7.73 -9.20
CA ASN A 42 18.75 7.23 -7.84
C ASN A 42 17.32 6.69 -7.64
N ILE A 43 16.84 5.88 -8.58
CA ILE A 43 15.52 5.25 -8.48
C ILE A 43 15.61 4.22 -7.35
N GLY A 44 14.89 4.49 -6.26
CA GLY A 44 14.72 3.57 -5.15
C GLY A 44 13.58 2.59 -5.41
N GLY A 45 13.79 1.34 -5.04
CA GLY A 45 12.74 0.34 -4.95
C GLY A 45 12.26 0.20 -3.50
N VAL A 46 10.99 -0.11 -3.32
CA VAL A 46 10.41 -0.44 -2.02
C VAL A 46 9.58 -1.70 -2.16
N LEU A 47 9.77 -2.66 -1.26
CA LEU A 47 8.80 -3.71 -1.00
C LEU A 47 8.03 -3.31 0.24
N PHE A 48 6.71 -3.45 0.22
CA PHE A 48 5.88 -3.07 1.36
C PHE A 48 4.84 -4.14 1.68
N LEU A 49 4.48 -4.15 2.96
CA LEU A 49 3.40 -4.92 3.53
C LEU A 49 2.65 -3.97 4.47
N ASP A 50 1.43 -3.60 4.11
CA ASP A 50 0.56 -2.83 4.96
C ASP A 50 -0.56 -3.71 5.52
N ASN A 51 -1.01 -3.35 6.72
CA ASN A 51 -2.19 -3.95 7.30
C ASN A 51 -2.98 -2.94 8.12
N ALA A 52 -4.29 -3.00 8.00
CA ALA A 52 -5.23 -2.18 8.75
C ALA A 52 -6.27 -3.08 9.41
N PHE A 53 -6.61 -2.79 10.65
CA PHE A 53 -7.71 -3.47 11.33
C PHE A 53 -8.50 -2.49 12.20
N ILE A 54 -9.80 -2.74 12.24
CA ILE A 54 -10.77 -1.95 12.98
C ILE A 54 -11.28 -2.82 14.14
N TRP A 55 -11.45 -2.23 15.31
CA TRP A 55 -12.05 -2.96 16.44
C TRP A 55 -13.19 -2.20 17.09
N GLN A 56 -14.15 -2.99 17.57
CA GLN A 56 -15.30 -2.51 18.31
C GLN A 56 -15.40 -3.35 19.61
N ASP A 57 -15.64 -2.66 20.72
CA ASP A 57 -15.87 -3.28 22.04
C ASP A 57 -14.76 -4.22 22.54
N GLY A 58 -13.51 -3.92 22.18
CA GLY A 58 -12.32 -4.64 22.67
C GLY A 58 -12.16 -6.05 22.10
N ARG A 59 -12.96 -6.42 21.08
CA ARG A 59 -12.83 -7.69 20.35
C ARG A 59 -12.33 -7.41 18.94
N ILE A 60 -11.29 -8.13 18.53
CA ILE A 60 -10.77 -8.12 17.16
C ILE A 60 -11.02 -9.53 16.61
N LYS A 61 -11.83 -9.66 15.55
CA LYS A 61 -11.84 -10.90 14.77
C LYS A 61 -10.70 -10.81 13.76
N THR A 62 -9.53 -11.23 14.19
CA THR A 62 -8.32 -11.13 13.36
C THR A 62 -8.36 -12.08 12.17
N HIS A 63 -8.82 -13.31 12.40
CA HIS A 63 -8.85 -14.39 11.42
C HIS A 63 -9.87 -15.45 11.84
N TYR A 64 -10.31 -16.25 10.88
CA TYR A 64 -10.97 -17.53 11.09
C TYR A 64 -10.18 -18.62 10.37
N PHE A 65 -10.49 -19.90 10.64
CA PHE A 65 -9.87 -21.01 9.93
C PHE A 65 -10.83 -21.54 8.86
N ASP A 66 -10.41 -21.54 7.60
CA ASP A 66 -11.07 -22.25 6.50
C ASP A 66 -10.19 -23.43 6.08
N GLN A 67 -10.74 -24.65 6.13
CA GLN A 67 -10.01 -25.90 5.83
C GLN A 67 -8.65 -26.06 6.56
N GLY A 68 -8.53 -25.50 7.77
CA GLY A 68 -7.29 -25.52 8.55
C GLY A 68 -6.32 -24.37 8.24
N TRP A 69 -6.67 -23.47 7.33
CA TRP A 69 -5.89 -22.29 6.95
C TRP A 69 -6.44 -20.98 7.51
N PRO A 70 -5.57 -20.11 8.07
CA PRO A 70 -6.02 -18.84 8.63
C PRO A 70 -6.38 -17.86 7.52
N VAL A 71 -7.64 -17.42 7.51
CA VAL A 71 -8.17 -16.41 6.58
C VAL A 71 -8.54 -15.16 7.35
N LEU A 72 -8.16 -13.99 6.83
CA LEU A 72 -8.44 -12.70 7.47
C LEU A 72 -9.94 -12.36 7.38
N ASP A 73 -10.50 -11.84 8.48
CA ASP A 73 -11.91 -11.39 8.56
C ASP A 73 -11.97 -9.85 8.51
N ASP A 74 -11.74 -9.21 9.65
CA ASP A 74 -11.81 -7.75 9.81
C ASP A 74 -10.45 -7.05 9.55
N VAL A 75 -9.39 -7.81 9.28
CA VAL A 75 -8.05 -7.30 8.95
C VAL A 75 -7.92 -7.17 7.43
N LYS A 76 -7.52 -6.00 6.95
CA LYS A 76 -7.12 -5.78 5.56
C LYS A 76 -5.61 -5.81 5.48
N LEU A 77 -5.07 -6.59 4.55
CA LEU A 77 -3.65 -6.72 4.33
C LEU A 77 -3.37 -6.51 2.85
N ASN A 78 -2.39 -5.66 2.52
CA ASN A 78 -1.91 -5.49 1.17
C ASN A 78 -0.39 -5.67 1.15
N PHE A 79 0.11 -6.24 0.07
CA PHE A 79 1.54 -6.29 -0.19
C PHE A 79 1.81 -5.78 -1.59
N GLY A 80 3.03 -5.31 -1.81
CA GLY A 80 3.38 -4.77 -3.10
C GLY A 80 4.81 -4.31 -3.18
N PHE A 81 5.10 -3.67 -4.30
CA PHE A 81 6.36 -3.01 -4.53
C PHE A 81 6.15 -1.68 -5.23
N GLY A 82 7.11 -0.79 -5.12
CA GLY A 82 7.06 0.49 -5.78
C GLY A 82 8.42 1.08 -6.08
N PHE A 83 8.38 2.16 -6.85
CA PHE A 83 9.53 2.92 -7.28
C PHE A 83 9.40 4.36 -6.81
N ARG A 84 10.50 4.91 -6.31
CA ARG A 84 10.59 6.30 -5.85
C ARG A 84 11.76 6.95 -6.56
N THR A 85 11.53 8.10 -7.17
CA THR A 85 12.58 8.86 -7.87
C THR A 85 12.37 10.35 -7.69
N ASN A 86 13.46 11.10 -7.63
CA ASN A 86 13.43 12.56 -7.62
C ASN A 86 13.51 13.07 -9.06
N ILE A 87 12.60 13.96 -9.44
CA ILE A 87 12.64 14.68 -10.71
C ILE A 87 12.53 16.17 -10.43
N LEU A 88 13.58 16.91 -10.77
CA LEU A 88 13.74 18.32 -10.39
C LEU A 88 13.46 18.53 -8.89
N PHE A 89 12.31 19.09 -8.54
CA PHE A 89 11.90 19.42 -7.17
C PHE A 89 10.71 18.58 -6.66
N PHE A 90 10.29 17.57 -7.43
CA PHE A 90 9.23 16.65 -7.03
C PHE A 90 9.79 15.25 -6.76
N ILE A 91 9.21 14.56 -5.78
CA ILE A 91 9.35 13.12 -5.66
C ILE A 91 8.19 12.49 -6.42
N ILE A 92 8.48 11.47 -7.22
CA ILE A 92 7.47 10.64 -7.88
C ILE A 92 7.51 9.25 -7.26
N GLY A 93 6.34 8.76 -6.86
CA GLY A 93 6.13 7.41 -6.36
C GLY A 93 5.20 6.64 -7.30
N LEU A 94 5.58 5.43 -7.67
CA LEU A 94 4.70 4.47 -8.34
C LEU A 94 4.64 3.21 -7.49
N ASP A 95 3.49 2.87 -6.94
CA ASP A 95 3.29 1.67 -6.14
C ASP A 95 2.33 0.72 -6.86
N ILE A 96 2.67 -0.56 -6.85
CA ILE A 96 1.92 -1.67 -7.42
C ILE A 96 1.60 -2.62 -6.26
N ALA A 97 0.31 -2.77 -5.94
CA ALA A 97 -0.14 -3.47 -4.75
C ALA A 97 -1.22 -4.50 -5.08
N TRP A 98 -1.31 -5.53 -4.24
CA TRP A 98 -2.40 -6.50 -4.22
C TRP A 98 -2.95 -6.67 -2.82
N PRO A 99 -4.29 -6.64 -2.64
CA PRO A 99 -4.92 -7.03 -1.39
C PRO A 99 -4.90 -8.55 -1.24
N THR A 100 -4.82 -9.03 0.00
CA THR A 100 -4.96 -10.45 0.31
C THR A 100 -5.62 -10.68 1.66
N ASP A 101 -6.34 -11.80 1.78
CA ASP A 101 -6.89 -12.33 3.03
C ASP A 101 -6.08 -13.52 3.56
N LEU A 102 -4.85 -13.73 3.06
CA LEU A 102 -3.95 -14.88 3.27
C LEU A 102 -4.35 -16.18 2.55
N ASP A 103 -5.57 -16.29 2.04
CA ASP A 103 -6.02 -17.41 1.20
C ASP A 103 -5.96 -17.05 -0.29
N LYS A 104 -6.40 -15.84 -0.62
CA LYS A 104 -6.52 -15.33 -1.99
C LYS A 104 -5.79 -14.00 -2.16
N VAL A 105 -5.33 -13.79 -3.39
CA VAL A 105 -4.79 -12.51 -3.85
C VAL A 105 -5.84 -11.85 -4.73
N GLY A 106 -6.21 -10.61 -4.39
CA GLY A 106 -7.18 -9.83 -5.14
C GLY A 106 -6.57 -9.14 -6.36
N SER A 107 -7.31 -8.20 -6.91
CA SER A 107 -6.92 -7.48 -8.14
C SER A 107 -5.79 -6.48 -7.90
N LEU A 108 -5.02 -6.24 -8.96
CA LEU A 108 -3.94 -5.26 -9.02
C LEU A 108 -4.44 -3.84 -8.76
N HIS A 109 -3.78 -3.12 -7.86
CA HIS A 109 -3.92 -1.68 -7.66
C HIS A 109 -2.61 -0.98 -8.05
N ILE A 110 -2.72 0.10 -8.83
CA ILE A 110 -1.57 0.94 -9.23
C ILE A 110 -1.83 2.34 -8.70
N ASN A 111 -0.92 2.85 -7.89
CA ASN A 111 -0.97 4.19 -7.32
C ASN A 111 0.20 5.02 -7.85
N LEU A 112 -0.10 6.21 -8.38
CA LEU A 112 0.89 7.20 -8.76
C LEU A 112 0.77 8.39 -7.82
N ALA A 113 1.87 8.75 -7.18
CA ALA A 113 1.93 9.84 -6.22
C ALA A 113 2.95 10.89 -6.68
N LEU A 114 2.59 12.17 -6.46
CA LEU A 114 3.45 13.32 -6.69
C LEU A 114 3.42 14.18 -5.43
N GLY A 115 4.58 14.43 -4.82
CA GLY A 115 4.64 15.18 -3.57
C GLY A 115 6.06 15.47 -3.13
N PRO A 116 6.24 16.43 -2.19
CA PRO A 116 7.53 16.68 -1.58
C PRO A 116 7.95 15.57 -0.61
N ASP A 117 6.98 14.80 -0.07
CA ASP A 117 7.21 13.82 0.99
C ASP A 117 6.47 12.50 0.70
N PHE A 118 7.21 11.38 0.69
CA PHE A 118 6.71 10.00 0.82
C PHE A 118 7.58 9.17 1.78
#